data_AF-A0A0Q9MIH2-F1
#
_entry.id   AF-A0A0Q9MIH2-F1
#
_cell.length_a   1.000
_cell.length_b   1.000
_cell.length_c   1.000
_cell.angle_alpha   90.00
_cell.angle_beta   90.00
_cell.angle_gamma   90.00
#
_symmetry.space_group_name_H-M   'P 1'
#
loop_
_entity.id
_entity.type
_entity.pdbx_description
1 polymer ?
#
loop_
_entity_poly.entity_id
_entity_poly.type
_entity_poly.pdbx_seq_one_letter_code
_entity_poly.pdbx_strand_id
1 'polypeptide(L)'
;MSIFGSAVFSRKRPPRQQASVMLSLVITTVLGLVPGPRVDGAPPPEPESSAAQPSPASTATSSPGVPPSSSRSTLAQPSGAQPAGGGGVLLGNDVSWPQCNKDLPEDPAFVIVGVNNGLANTTNPCLHQELDWAEDSLGGTGQPTVALYVNTANPGTAGTWWPTSNEYGGKTVANPYGECREDQTDAPCAYMYGYAKAFDDAYLRSITDPDDYLWWLDVETGNTWSGDKTANRADLEGMTDFFHSIGARVGIYSTGSQWGQIVGQVDSGSSLYGLPTWLAGARTVTGAKDNCAAAPLTAGGKVVLTQFVSKGFDYDYSCI
;
A
#
# COMPACT_ATOMS: atom_id res chain seq x y z
N MET A 1 20.76 58.22 -22.16
CA MET A 1 21.25 56.97 -22.78
C MET A 1 20.76 55.80 -21.95
N SER A 2 19.58 55.29 -22.30
CA SER A 2 19.10 53.97 -21.86
C SER A 2 19.75 52.90 -22.72
N ILE A 3 20.07 51.74 -22.15
CA ILE A 3 19.97 50.38 -22.70
C ILE A 3 20.57 49.44 -21.64
N PHE A 4 19.74 48.67 -20.95
CA PHE A 4 20.11 47.34 -20.44
C PHE A 4 18.88 46.45 -20.65
N GLY A 5 18.94 45.62 -21.69
CA GLY A 5 17.95 44.60 -21.99
C GLY A 5 18.27 43.30 -21.26
N SER A 6 17.27 42.76 -20.57
CA SER A 6 17.31 41.43 -19.95
C SER A 6 17.23 40.34 -21.01
N ALA A 7 18.21 39.43 -21.05
CA ALA A 7 18.16 38.22 -21.87
C ALA A 7 17.59 37.06 -21.03
N VAL A 8 16.42 36.57 -21.43
CA VAL A 8 15.78 35.35 -20.94
C VAL A 8 16.43 34.14 -21.62
N PHE A 9 17.08 33.26 -20.85
CA PHE A 9 17.59 31.98 -21.35
C PHE A 9 16.49 30.92 -21.32
N SER A 10 15.93 30.60 -22.49
CA SER A 10 15.07 29.44 -22.70
C SER A 10 15.93 28.19 -22.94
N ARG A 11 15.90 27.22 -22.01
CA ARG A 11 16.54 25.92 -22.19
C ARG A 11 15.69 25.05 -23.13
N LYS A 12 16.11 24.92 -24.40
CA LYS A 12 15.57 23.93 -25.34
C LYS A 12 16.09 22.53 -24.96
N ARG A 13 15.18 21.56 -24.80
CA ARG A 13 15.51 20.12 -24.69
C ARG A 13 16.13 19.60 -26.01
N PRO A 14 17.16 18.74 -25.98
CA PRO A 14 17.70 18.13 -27.19
C PRO A 14 16.80 17.00 -27.71
N PRO A 15 16.82 16.70 -29.02
CA PRO A 15 16.01 15.64 -29.61
C PRO A 15 16.56 14.24 -29.29
N ARG A 16 15.65 13.28 -29.07
CA ARG A 16 15.93 11.84 -28.89
C ARG A 16 16.71 11.29 -30.09
N GLN A 17 17.91 10.75 -29.85
CA GLN A 17 18.63 9.93 -30.83
C GLN A 17 17.99 8.55 -30.94
N GLN A 18 17.66 8.14 -32.16
CA GLN A 18 17.26 6.77 -32.48
C GLN A 18 18.48 5.85 -32.38
N ALA A 19 18.46 4.89 -31.47
CA ALA A 19 19.50 3.86 -31.37
C ALA A 19 19.24 2.77 -32.43
N SER A 20 20.23 2.55 -33.30
CA SER A 20 20.25 1.48 -34.29
C SER A 20 20.39 0.11 -33.62
N VAL A 21 19.59 -0.85 -34.09
CA VAL A 21 19.61 -2.26 -33.71
C VAL A 21 20.91 -2.91 -34.21
N MET A 22 21.76 -3.37 -33.29
CA MET A 22 22.88 -4.26 -33.57
C MET A 22 22.48 -5.69 -33.20
N LEU A 23 22.40 -6.54 -34.23
CA LEU A 23 22.11 -7.96 -34.17
C LEU A 23 23.28 -8.71 -33.52
N SER A 24 23.07 -9.35 -32.36
CA SER A 24 24.07 -10.23 -31.73
C SER A 24 23.59 -11.68 -31.69
N LEU A 25 24.47 -12.58 -32.12
CA LEU A 25 24.27 -14.02 -32.24
C LEU A 25 23.91 -14.68 -30.90
N VAL A 26 22.90 -15.54 -30.94
CA VAL A 26 22.49 -16.43 -29.85
C VAL A 26 23.38 -17.68 -29.84
N ILE A 27 24.03 -17.96 -28.71
CA ILE A 27 24.63 -19.27 -28.41
C ILE A 27 23.66 -20.01 -27.48
N THR A 28 23.05 -21.07 -28.00
CA THR A 28 22.08 -21.91 -27.28
C THR A 28 22.79 -22.95 -26.43
N THR A 29 22.89 -22.73 -25.12
CA THR A 29 23.19 -23.78 -24.14
C THR A 29 21.89 -24.37 -23.62
N VAL A 30 21.63 -25.64 -23.93
CA VAL A 30 20.51 -26.42 -23.42
C VAL A 30 20.84 -26.87 -21.99
N LEU A 31 20.15 -26.31 -21.00
CA LEU A 31 20.09 -26.85 -19.64
C LEU A 31 18.63 -27.21 -19.34
N GLY A 32 18.39 -28.48 -19.00
CA GLY A 32 17.06 -29.07 -18.90
C GLY A 32 16.19 -28.46 -17.80
N LEU A 33 14.96 -28.09 -18.15
CA LEU A 33 13.89 -27.81 -17.20
C LEU A 33 13.35 -29.12 -16.63
N VAL A 34 13.42 -29.27 -15.30
CA VAL A 34 12.60 -30.21 -14.54
C VAL A 34 11.26 -29.50 -14.25
N PRO A 35 10.10 -30.03 -14.69
CA PRO A 35 8.80 -29.42 -14.42
C PRO A 35 8.43 -29.57 -12.93
N GLY A 36 8.23 -28.46 -12.22
CA GLY A 36 7.59 -28.46 -10.91
C GLY A 36 6.09 -28.82 -11.03
N PRO A 37 5.49 -29.42 -9.99
CA PRO A 37 4.10 -29.87 -10.04
C PRO A 37 3.13 -28.68 -10.08
N ARG A 38 2.13 -28.79 -10.96
CA ARG A 38 0.93 -27.93 -10.96
C ARG A 38 0.15 -28.19 -9.68
N VAL A 39 -0.13 -27.15 -8.92
CA VAL A 39 -1.17 -27.16 -7.89
C VAL A 39 -2.44 -26.58 -8.51
N ASP A 40 -3.46 -27.42 -8.56
CA ASP A 40 -4.78 -27.10 -9.10
C ASP A 40 -5.45 -25.99 -8.27
N GLY A 41 -6.14 -25.09 -8.99
CA GLY A 41 -6.77 -23.90 -8.45
C GLY A 41 -7.91 -24.22 -7.48
N ALA A 42 -7.72 -23.85 -6.23
CA ALA A 42 -8.78 -23.42 -5.34
C ALA A 42 -8.66 -21.90 -5.17
N PRO A 43 -9.75 -21.12 -5.30
CA PRO A 43 -9.70 -19.69 -5.00
C PRO A 43 -9.36 -19.49 -3.52
N PRO A 44 -8.50 -18.50 -3.18
CA PRO A 44 -8.25 -18.14 -1.79
C PRO A 44 -9.56 -17.66 -1.14
N PRO A 45 -9.75 -17.89 0.17
CA PRO A 45 -10.93 -17.40 0.89
C PRO A 45 -10.95 -15.85 0.89
N GLU A 46 -12.13 -15.27 0.69
CA GLU A 46 -12.35 -13.82 0.81
C GLU A 46 -11.94 -13.34 2.21
N PRO A 47 -11.15 -12.25 2.34
CA PRO A 47 -10.91 -11.64 3.65
C PRO A 47 -12.24 -11.11 4.19
N GLU A 48 -12.64 -11.59 5.37
CA GLU A 48 -13.74 -11.00 6.12
C GLU A 48 -13.45 -9.51 6.34
N SER A 49 -14.32 -8.67 5.78
CA SER A 49 -14.42 -7.27 6.19
C SER A 49 -14.45 -7.23 7.71
N SER A 50 -13.47 -6.55 8.33
CA SER A 50 -13.42 -6.34 9.77
C SER A 50 -14.52 -5.36 10.21
N ALA A 51 -15.76 -5.75 9.99
CA ALA A 51 -16.92 -5.23 10.68
C ALA A 51 -17.01 -5.97 12.00
N ALA A 52 -16.59 -5.31 13.07
CA ALA A 52 -16.73 -5.78 14.46
C ALA A 52 -18.09 -6.48 14.69
N GLN A 53 -18.05 -7.78 15.04
CA GLN A 53 -19.23 -8.56 15.39
C GLN A 53 -19.87 -8.05 16.69
N PRO A 54 -21.20 -7.80 16.73
CA PRO A 54 -21.92 -7.60 17.99
C PRO A 54 -22.23 -8.95 18.67
N SER A 55 -22.06 -9.00 20.00
CA SER A 55 -22.47 -10.13 20.87
C SER A 55 -24.00 -10.33 20.89
N PRO A 56 -24.50 -11.55 21.19
CA PRO A 56 -25.87 -11.95 20.85
C PRO A 56 -26.91 -11.55 21.90
N ALA A 57 -28.09 -11.11 21.43
CA ALA A 57 -29.33 -11.07 22.19
C ALA A 57 -30.31 -12.15 21.68
N SER A 58 -31.09 -12.67 22.61
CA SER A 58 -31.74 -13.98 22.62
C SER A 58 -32.92 -14.18 21.63
N THR A 59 -33.04 -15.44 21.21
CA THR A 59 -34.23 -16.21 20.80
C THR A 59 -35.60 -15.51 20.68
N ALA A 60 -36.20 -15.58 19.48
CA ALA A 60 -37.65 -15.79 19.33
C ALA A 60 -38.02 -16.54 18.04
N THR A 61 -39.02 -17.40 18.22
CA THR A 61 -39.58 -18.52 17.46
C THR A 61 -40.13 -18.23 16.05
N SER A 62 -40.08 -19.29 15.23
CA SER A 62 -40.59 -19.50 13.86
C SER A 62 -42.12 -19.48 13.67
N SER A 63 -42.59 -19.05 12.49
CA SER A 63 -43.68 -19.69 11.70
C SER A 63 -43.87 -19.07 10.28
N PRO A 64 -44.52 -19.77 9.33
CA PRO A 64 -44.08 -19.79 7.93
C PRO A 64 -45.04 -19.17 6.89
N GLY A 65 -44.47 -18.82 5.72
CA GLY A 65 -45.03 -19.19 4.40
C GLY A 65 -45.87 -18.16 3.63
N VAL A 66 -45.23 -17.41 2.73
CA VAL A 66 -45.85 -16.84 1.50
C VAL A 66 -44.83 -16.98 0.36
N PRO A 67 -45.19 -17.48 -0.84
CA PRO A 67 -44.23 -17.65 -1.94
C PRO A 67 -43.86 -16.30 -2.55
N PRO A 68 -42.60 -16.05 -2.96
CA PRO A 68 -42.25 -14.79 -3.59
C PRO A 68 -42.66 -14.81 -5.08
N SER A 69 -43.38 -13.76 -5.46
CA SER A 69 -43.58 -13.35 -6.85
C SER A 69 -42.24 -12.93 -7.45
N SER A 70 -41.87 -13.57 -8.56
CA SER A 70 -40.66 -13.33 -9.34
C SER A 70 -40.71 -11.95 -9.99
N SER A 71 -40.33 -10.90 -9.25
CA SER A 71 -39.95 -9.62 -9.83
C SER A 71 -38.43 -9.63 -10.03
N ARG A 72 -38.00 -9.61 -11.28
CA ARG A 72 -36.59 -9.38 -11.65
C ARG A 72 -36.23 -7.98 -11.19
N SER A 73 -35.68 -7.89 -9.99
CA SER A 73 -35.01 -6.69 -9.50
C SER A 73 -33.70 -6.57 -10.27
N THR A 74 -33.66 -5.67 -11.26
CA THR A 74 -32.39 -5.14 -11.76
C THR A 74 -31.65 -4.54 -10.58
N LEU A 75 -30.65 -5.26 -10.06
CA LEU A 75 -29.67 -4.71 -9.13
C LEU A 75 -29.02 -3.52 -9.83
N ALA A 76 -29.39 -2.31 -9.42
CA ALA A 76 -28.63 -1.13 -9.77
C ALA A 76 -27.24 -1.29 -9.14
N GLN A 77 -26.21 -1.34 -9.99
CA GLN A 77 -24.83 -1.20 -9.54
C GLN A 77 -24.70 0.11 -8.75
N PRO A 78 -23.93 0.14 -7.66
CA PRO A 78 -23.63 1.39 -6.99
C PRO A 78 -22.83 2.26 -7.96
N SER A 79 -23.45 3.35 -8.42
CA SER A 79 -22.76 4.43 -9.14
C SER A 79 -21.69 5.02 -8.21
N GLY A 80 -20.45 5.10 -8.69
CA GLY A 80 -19.25 5.57 -7.99
C GLY A 80 -19.24 7.06 -7.62
N ALA A 81 -20.41 7.68 -7.51
CA ALA A 81 -20.53 9.05 -7.06
C ALA A 81 -20.10 9.16 -5.58
N GLN A 82 -19.05 9.95 -5.37
CA GLN A 82 -18.49 10.29 -4.07
C GLN A 82 -19.62 10.60 -3.05
N PRO A 83 -19.54 10.11 -1.79
CA PRO A 83 -20.51 10.43 -0.76
C PRO A 83 -20.66 11.95 -0.68
N ALA A 84 -21.91 12.43 -0.72
CA ALA A 84 -22.20 13.85 -0.59
C ALA A 84 -21.84 14.30 0.84
N GLY A 85 -20.58 14.66 1.04
CA GLY A 85 -20.19 15.58 2.11
C GLY A 85 -20.82 16.92 1.75
N GLY A 86 -21.76 17.40 2.56
CA GLY A 86 -22.38 18.70 2.34
C GLY A 86 -21.29 19.77 2.13
N GLY A 87 -21.20 20.28 0.89
CA GLY A 87 -20.28 21.35 0.47
C GLY A 87 -18.85 20.90 0.19
N GLY A 88 -18.53 20.56 -1.07
CA GLY A 88 -17.19 20.74 -1.65
C GLY A 88 -16.00 20.09 -0.95
N VAL A 89 -16.20 19.00 -0.19
CA VAL A 89 -15.09 18.27 0.43
C VAL A 89 -14.39 17.43 -0.64
N LEU A 90 -13.14 17.76 -0.91
CA LEU A 90 -12.24 16.99 -1.77
C LEU A 90 -11.82 15.72 -1.00
N LEU A 91 -12.21 14.55 -1.50
CA LEU A 91 -11.86 13.26 -0.92
C LEU A 91 -10.95 12.49 -1.87
N GLY A 92 -10.12 11.63 -1.29
CA GLY A 92 -9.41 10.62 -2.06
C GLY A 92 -10.01 9.24 -1.89
N ASN A 93 -9.40 8.29 -2.59
CA ASN A 93 -9.75 6.88 -2.52
C ASN A 93 -8.48 6.03 -2.52
N ASP A 94 -8.47 5.01 -1.68
CA ASP A 94 -7.54 3.89 -1.80
C ASP A 94 -8.21 2.68 -2.45
N VAL A 95 -7.47 2.03 -3.35
CA VAL A 95 -7.99 0.97 -4.23
C VAL A 95 -6.91 -0.08 -4.45
N SER A 96 -7.33 -1.35 -4.55
CA SER A 96 -6.42 -2.45 -4.89
C SER A 96 -7.19 -3.63 -5.48
N TRP A 97 -6.56 -4.80 -5.48
CA TRP A 97 -7.07 -6.05 -6.02
C TRP A 97 -8.53 -6.40 -5.68
N PRO A 98 -9.13 -6.03 -4.52
CA PRO A 98 -10.55 -6.31 -4.27
C PRO A 98 -11.48 -5.55 -5.22
N GLN A 99 -10.99 -4.49 -5.87
CA GLN A 99 -11.73 -3.68 -6.85
C GLN A 99 -11.40 -4.03 -8.30
N CYS A 100 -10.57 -5.04 -8.59
CA CYS A 100 -10.34 -5.47 -9.96
C CYS A 100 -11.67 -5.75 -10.70
N ASN A 101 -11.78 -5.22 -11.92
CA ASN A 101 -12.98 -5.32 -12.78
C ASN A 101 -14.25 -4.66 -12.23
N LYS A 102 -14.12 -3.75 -11.26
CA LYS A 102 -15.24 -2.92 -10.78
C LYS A 102 -15.13 -1.50 -11.34
N ASP A 103 -16.27 -0.81 -11.38
CA ASP A 103 -16.30 0.62 -11.65
C ASP A 103 -15.67 1.35 -10.45
N LEU A 104 -14.66 2.17 -10.72
CA LEU A 104 -13.95 2.94 -9.70
C LEU A 104 -14.58 4.32 -9.52
N PRO A 105 -14.38 4.98 -8.36
CA PRO A 105 -14.89 6.33 -8.14
C PRO A 105 -14.40 7.32 -9.22
N GLU A 106 -15.30 8.19 -9.66
CA GLU A 106 -14.99 9.27 -10.60
C GLU A 106 -14.47 10.50 -9.84
N ASP A 107 -13.57 11.25 -10.49
CA ASP A 107 -13.07 12.55 -10.02
C ASP A 107 -12.48 12.58 -8.58
N PRO A 108 -11.69 11.56 -8.13
CA PRO A 108 -11.07 11.63 -6.81
C PRO A 108 -10.06 12.78 -6.74
N ALA A 109 -9.97 13.45 -5.59
CA ALA A 109 -9.01 14.53 -5.40
C ALA A 109 -7.57 14.01 -5.30
N PHE A 110 -7.38 12.78 -4.83
CA PHE A 110 -6.12 12.05 -4.84
C PHE A 110 -6.42 10.56 -4.70
N VAL A 111 -5.47 9.71 -5.04
CA VAL A 111 -5.67 8.26 -5.00
C VAL A 111 -4.47 7.54 -4.43
N ILE A 112 -4.72 6.38 -3.83
CA ILE A 112 -3.69 5.50 -3.28
C ILE A 112 -3.90 4.10 -3.87
N VAL A 113 -2.93 3.61 -4.64
CA VAL A 113 -3.05 2.32 -5.33
C VAL A 113 -2.26 1.24 -4.59
N GLY A 114 -2.92 0.13 -4.27
CA GLY A 114 -2.31 -1.02 -3.61
C GLY A 114 -1.50 -1.86 -4.57
N VAL A 115 -0.20 -2.01 -4.29
CA VAL A 115 0.77 -2.64 -5.18
C VAL A 115 0.77 -4.17 -5.08
N ASN A 116 0.35 -4.71 -3.93
CA ASN A 116 0.24 -6.14 -3.69
C ASN A 116 -1.20 -6.67 -3.63
N ASN A 117 -1.33 -7.99 -3.79
CA ASN A 117 -2.61 -8.70 -3.74
C ASN A 117 -2.85 -9.26 -2.32
N GLY A 118 -2.81 -8.37 -1.31
CA GLY A 118 -3.05 -8.71 0.10
C GLY A 118 -1.92 -9.46 0.81
N LEU A 119 -0.81 -9.77 0.13
CA LEU A 119 0.38 -10.37 0.73
C LEU A 119 1.64 -9.63 0.25
N ALA A 120 2.61 -9.44 1.13
CA ALA A 120 3.84 -8.71 0.83
C ALA A 120 4.64 -9.28 -0.37
N ASN A 121 4.37 -10.51 -0.79
CA ASN A 121 5.06 -11.18 -1.90
C ASN A 121 4.19 -11.45 -3.15
N THR A 122 2.97 -10.88 -3.23
CA THR A 122 2.06 -11.07 -4.39
C THR A 122 1.85 -9.76 -5.12
N THR A 123 1.73 -9.76 -6.45
CA THR A 123 1.42 -8.54 -7.23
C THR A 123 -0.08 -8.36 -7.40
N ASN A 124 -0.58 -7.13 -7.26
CA ASN A 124 -1.96 -6.79 -7.61
C ASN A 124 -2.19 -7.02 -9.12
N PRO A 125 -3.12 -7.92 -9.52
CA PRO A 125 -3.33 -8.27 -10.92
C PRO A 125 -3.93 -7.14 -11.77
N CYS A 126 -4.54 -6.12 -11.16
CA CYS A 126 -5.06 -4.95 -11.86
C CYS A 126 -4.25 -3.67 -11.61
N LEU A 127 -3.03 -3.77 -11.06
CA LEU A 127 -2.17 -2.63 -10.73
C LEU A 127 -2.06 -1.59 -11.86
N HIS A 128 -1.80 -2.03 -13.09
CA HIS A 128 -1.65 -1.10 -14.22
C HIS A 128 -2.97 -0.40 -14.56
N GLN A 129 -4.10 -1.11 -14.51
CA GLN A 129 -5.41 -0.50 -14.77
C GLN A 129 -5.77 0.53 -13.70
N GLU A 130 -5.42 0.26 -12.44
CA GLU A 130 -5.66 1.18 -11.33
C GLU A 130 -4.71 2.38 -11.37
N LEU A 131 -3.46 2.19 -11.82
CA LEU A 131 -2.54 3.31 -12.06
C LEU A 131 -2.99 4.18 -13.24
N ASP A 132 -3.54 3.59 -14.30
CA ASP A 132 -4.12 4.36 -15.41
C ASP A 132 -5.34 5.17 -14.94
N TRP A 133 -6.22 4.58 -14.13
CA TRP A 133 -7.33 5.30 -13.49
C TRP A 133 -6.83 6.42 -12.55
N ALA A 134 -5.72 6.19 -11.86
CA ALA A 134 -5.17 7.14 -10.92
C ALA A 134 -4.72 8.47 -11.57
N GLU A 135 -4.39 8.45 -12.86
CA GLU A 135 -4.01 9.65 -13.63
C GLU A 135 -5.14 10.70 -13.71
N ASP A 136 -6.40 10.29 -13.52
CA ASP A 136 -7.57 11.18 -13.55
C ASP A 136 -7.78 11.96 -12.24
N SER A 137 -6.90 11.78 -11.24
CA SER A 137 -7.01 12.47 -9.96
C SER A 137 -6.85 14.00 -10.07
N LEU A 138 -7.75 14.75 -9.42
CA LEU A 138 -7.90 16.20 -9.62
C LEU A 138 -6.92 17.07 -8.81
N GLY A 139 -6.38 16.54 -7.71
CA GLY A 139 -5.57 17.29 -6.75
C GLY A 139 -6.38 18.24 -5.85
N GLY A 140 -5.68 19.20 -5.24
CA GLY A 140 -6.30 20.30 -4.48
C GLY A 140 -6.36 20.11 -2.95
N THR A 141 -5.82 19.01 -2.42
CA THR A 141 -5.85 18.67 -0.98
C THR A 141 -4.50 18.76 -0.28
N GLY A 142 -3.43 19.15 -0.99
CA GLY A 142 -2.06 19.10 -0.49
C GLY A 142 -1.42 17.70 -0.49
N GLN A 143 -2.22 16.64 -0.66
CA GLN A 143 -1.72 15.28 -0.89
C GLN A 143 -1.09 15.16 -2.29
N PRO A 144 -0.16 14.21 -2.50
CA PRO A 144 0.17 13.74 -3.84
C PRO A 144 -1.11 13.31 -4.57
N THR A 145 -1.23 13.62 -5.86
CA THR A 145 -2.37 13.17 -6.67
C THR A 145 -2.43 11.65 -6.75
N VAL A 146 -1.26 11.00 -6.83
CA VAL A 146 -1.12 9.54 -6.75
C VAL A 146 -0.09 9.18 -5.67
N ALA A 147 -0.46 8.25 -4.80
CA ALA A 147 0.42 7.56 -3.88
C ALA A 147 0.22 6.04 -4.02
N LEU A 148 1.09 5.26 -3.39
CA LEU A 148 1.05 3.80 -3.44
C LEU A 148 0.99 3.24 -2.03
N TYR A 149 0.40 2.07 -1.85
CA TYR A 149 0.50 1.33 -0.60
C TYR A 149 0.91 -0.13 -0.83
N VAL A 150 1.52 -0.71 0.19
CA VAL A 150 1.94 -2.12 0.21
C VAL A 150 1.50 -2.76 1.52
N ASN A 151 0.73 -3.85 1.45
CA ASN A 151 0.56 -4.77 2.58
C ASN A 151 1.94 -5.26 3.02
N THR A 152 2.30 -4.92 4.26
CA THR A 152 3.58 -5.31 4.86
C THR A 152 3.43 -6.63 5.62
N ALA A 153 4.53 -7.32 5.89
CA ALA A 153 4.49 -8.57 6.64
C ALA A 153 5.84 -8.91 7.23
N ASN A 154 5.82 -9.49 8.42
CA ASN A 154 6.95 -10.21 8.99
C ASN A 154 6.46 -11.60 9.40
N PRO A 155 6.51 -12.62 8.52
CA PRO A 155 5.82 -13.89 8.77
C PRO A 155 6.51 -14.79 9.80
N GLY A 156 7.69 -14.42 10.31
CA GLY A 156 8.51 -15.29 11.16
C GLY A 156 8.72 -16.67 10.54
N THR A 157 8.55 -17.72 11.35
CA THR A 157 8.67 -19.11 10.92
C THR A 157 7.58 -19.59 9.96
N ALA A 158 6.50 -18.80 9.75
CA ALA A 158 5.49 -19.11 8.74
C ALA A 158 5.94 -18.69 7.33
N GLY A 159 7.02 -17.90 7.21
CA GLY A 159 7.60 -17.49 5.93
C GLY A 159 8.28 -18.65 5.21
N THR A 160 8.12 -18.71 3.90
CA THR A 160 8.76 -19.73 3.04
C THR A 160 10.11 -19.29 2.47
N TRP A 161 10.47 -18.02 2.66
CA TRP A 161 11.73 -17.44 2.22
C TRP A 161 12.20 -16.39 3.23
N TRP A 162 13.51 -16.39 3.49
CA TRP A 162 14.19 -15.44 4.36
C TRP A 162 15.54 -15.04 3.76
N PRO A 163 15.97 -13.78 3.92
CA PRO A 163 17.35 -13.38 3.63
C PRO A 163 18.33 -14.21 4.46
N THR A 164 19.53 -14.45 3.92
CA THR A 164 20.60 -15.22 4.59
C THR A 164 21.82 -14.36 4.91
N SER A 165 21.80 -13.09 4.52
CA SER A 165 22.87 -12.12 4.69
C SER A 165 22.31 -10.69 4.65
N ASN A 166 23.17 -9.70 4.88
CA ASN A 166 22.86 -8.29 4.67
C ASN A 166 23.05 -7.85 3.21
N GLU A 167 22.85 -8.74 2.24
CA GLU A 167 22.94 -8.41 0.81
C GLU A 167 21.58 -8.56 0.13
N TYR A 168 21.16 -7.52 -0.60
CA TYR A 168 19.97 -7.58 -1.43
C TYR A 168 20.05 -6.58 -2.58
N GLY A 169 19.47 -6.92 -3.74
CA GLY A 169 19.49 -6.03 -4.92
C GLY A 169 20.90 -5.65 -5.40
N GLY A 170 21.91 -6.51 -5.16
CA GLY A 170 23.31 -6.25 -5.52
C GLY A 170 24.02 -5.24 -4.61
N LYS A 171 23.49 -4.94 -3.41
CA LYS A 171 24.10 -4.04 -2.43
C LYS A 171 24.24 -4.73 -1.07
N THR A 172 25.32 -4.40 -0.37
CA THR A 172 25.44 -4.65 1.08
C THR A 172 24.68 -3.56 1.83
N VAL A 173 23.72 -3.96 2.65
CA VAL A 173 22.84 -3.06 3.40
C VAL A 173 23.42 -2.86 4.81
N ALA A 174 23.48 -1.59 5.24
CA ALA A 174 23.79 -1.27 6.62
C ALA A 174 22.58 -1.60 7.49
N ASN A 175 22.70 -2.64 8.31
CA ASN A 175 21.60 -3.14 9.13
C ASN A 175 21.83 -2.74 10.61
N PRO A 176 20.98 -1.88 11.19
CA PRO A 176 21.16 -1.39 12.56
C PRO A 176 20.95 -2.48 13.62
N TYR A 177 20.35 -3.62 13.26
CA TYR A 177 20.13 -4.75 14.15
C TYR A 177 21.29 -5.77 14.15
N GLY A 178 22.24 -5.66 13.21
CA GLY A 178 23.38 -6.55 13.09
C GLY A 178 23.37 -7.38 11.81
N GLU A 179 24.00 -8.56 11.83
CA GLU A 179 24.07 -9.43 10.66
C GLU A 179 22.86 -10.36 10.59
N CYS A 180 22.10 -10.30 9.49
CA CYS A 180 21.21 -11.40 9.14
C CYS A 180 22.04 -12.64 8.78
N ARG A 181 21.60 -13.80 9.28
CA ARG A 181 22.24 -15.10 9.05
C ARG A 181 21.20 -16.10 8.59
N GLU A 182 21.68 -17.10 7.87
CA GLU A 182 20.88 -18.23 7.40
C GLU A 182 20.08 -18.88 8.54
N ASP A 183 18.87 -19.33 8.19
CA ASP A 183 17.90 -19.97 9.10
C ASP A 183 17.46 -19.12 10.31
N GLN A 184 17.62 -17.80 10.27
CA GLN A 184 17.13 -16.87 11.30
C GLN A 184 15.92 -16.07 10.82
N THR A 185 15.07 -15.70 11.79
CA THR A 185 13.87 -14.84 11.58
C THR A 185 13.80 -13.72 12.62
N ASP A 186 14.95 -13.42 13.24
CA ASP A 186 15.12 -12.40 14.27
C ASP A 186 15.21 -10.99 13.65
N ALA A 187 15.35 -9.96 14.49
CA ALA A 187 15.34 -8.56 14.04
C ALA A 187 16.35 -8.23 12.91
N PRO A 188 17.61 -8.71 12.93
CA PRO A 188 18.52 -8.56 11.79
C PRO A 188 17.95 -9.08 10.47
N CYS A 189 17.40 -10.30 10.48
CA CYS A 189 16.82 -10.86 9.26
C CYS A 189 15.47 -10.24 8.90
N ALA A 190 14.67 -9.81 9.88
CA ALA A 190 13.40 -9.13 9.63
C ALA A 190 13.63 -7.79 8.94
N TYR A 191 14.64 -7.03 9.37
CA TYR A 191 15.07 -5.81 8.69
C TYR A 191 15.43 -6.08 7.22
N MET A 192 16.23 -7.12 6.96
CA MET A 192 16.58 -7.49 5.58
C MET A 192 15.38 -8.02 4.78
N TYR A 193 14.42 -8.67 5.45
CA TYR A 193 13.19 -9.14 4.82
C TYR A 193 12.36 -7.94 4.34
N GLY A 194 12.13 -6.95 5.20
CA GLY A 194 11.42 -5.73 4.84
C GLY A 194 12.13 -4.96 3.73
N TYR A 195 13.45 -4.77 3.85
CA TYR A 195 14.26 -4.15 2.79
C TYR A 195 14.08 -4.87 1.44
N ALA A 196 14.08 -6.20 1.46
CA ALA A 196 13.86 -7.01 0.27
C ALA A 196 12.44 -6.86 -0.31
N LYS A 197 11.40 -6.83 0.54
CA LYS A 197 10.03 -6.63 0.08
C LYS A 197 9.82 -5.27 -0.55
N ALA A 198 10.34 -4.21 0.08
CA ALA A 198 10.27 -2.87 -0.50
C ALA A 198 11.05 -2.77 -1.83
N PHE A 199 12.19 -3.47 -1.96
CA PHE A 199 12.90 -3.59 -3.24
C PHE A 199 12.04 -4.27 -4.32
N ASP A 200 11.44 -5.41 -3.99
CA ASP A 200 10.56 -6.14 -4.90
C ASP A 200 9.35 -5.30 -5.30
N ASP A 201 8.79 -4.56 -4.35
CA ASP A 201 7.67 -3.64 -4.55
C ASP A 201 8.00 -2.55 -5.57
N ALA A 202 9.16 -1.90 -5.44
CA ALA A 202 9.59 -0.85 -6.34
C ALA A 202 9.99 -1.35 -7.73
N TYR A 203 10.67 -2.50 -7.83
CA TYR A 203 11.38 -2.86 -9.07
C TYR A 203 10.87 -4.11 -9.80
N LEU A 204 10.15 -5.01 -9.15
CA LEU A 204 9.69 -6.25 -9.80
C LEU A 204 8.23 -6.19 -10.25
N ARG A 205 7.51 -5.10 -9.93
CA ARG A 205 6.07 -4.96 -10.16
C ARG A 205 5.70 -4.00 -11.28
N SER A 206 6.69 -3.62 -12.10
CA SER A 206 6.52 -2.75 -13.28
C SER A 206 6.00 -1.33 -12.96
N ILE A 207 6.31 -0.82 -11.77
CA ILE A 207 6.05 0.58 -11.41
C ILE A 207 7.10 1.45 -12.09
N THR A 208 6.65 2.49 -12.78
CA THR A 208 7.54 3.48 -13.42
C THR A 208 7.93 4.53 -12.40
N ASP A 209 9.20 4.95 -12.38
CA ASP A 209 9.72 6.00 -11.49
C ASP A 209 9.27 5.84 -10.01
N PRO A 210 9.57 4.68 -9.37
CA PRO A 210 9.08 4.36 -8.02
C PRO A 210 9.52 5.36 -6.94
N ASP A 211 10.56 6.16 -7.20
CA ASP A 211 11.08 7.20 -6.33
C ASP A 211 10.21 8.47 -6.27
N ASP A 212 9.33 8.71 -7.25
CA ASP A 212 8.45 9.88 -7.25
C ASP A 212 7.25 9.74 -6.29
N TYR A 213 6.91 8.50 -5.90
CA TYR A 213 5.73 8.22 -5.09
C TYR A 213 5.96 8.40 -3.58
N LEU A 214 4.84 8.66 -2.90
CA LEU A 214 4.69 8.36 -1.48
C LEU A 214 4.24 6.91 -1.33
N TRP A 215 4.95 6.13 -0.53
CA TRP A 215 4.64 4.74 -0.22
C TRP A 215 4.11 4.60 1.20
N TRP A 216 2.87 4.13 1.31
CA TRP A 216 2.24 3.79 2.57
C TRP A 216 2.51 2.33 2.93
N LEU A 217 3.11 2.13 4.10
CA LEU A 217 3.26 0.81 4.70
C LEU A 217 1.95 0.45 5.39
N ASP A 218 1.20 -0.47 4.81
CA ASP A 218 -0.04 -1.00 5.37
C ASP A 218 0.31 -2.01 6.48
N VAL A 219 -0.01 -1.63 7.72
CA VAL A 219 0.27 -2.39 8.94
C VAL A 219 -1.04 -2.79 9.61
N GLU A 220 -1.54 -3.97 9.24
CA GLU A 220 -2.82 -4.48 9.73
C GLU A 220 -2.71 -5.90 10.27
N THR A 221 -3.63 -6.24 11.19
CA THR A 221 -3.76 -7.56 11.81
C THR A 221 -4.26 -8.64 10.83
N GLY A 222 -4.77 -8.23 9.67
CA GLY A 222 -5.03 -9.13 8.54
C GLY A 222 -3.74 -9.58 7.82
N ASN A 223 -2.63 -8.85 7.96
CA ASN A 223 -1.34 -9.25 7.41
C ASN A 223 -0.65 -10.29 8.32
N THR A 224 0.40 -10.93 7.81
CA THR A 224 1.14 -11.95 8.55
C THR A 224 2.24 -11.32 9.40
N TRP A 225 2.13 -11.44 10.73
CA TRP A 225 3.07 -10.85 11.68
C TRP A 225 3.66 -11.85 12.67
N SER A 226 4.92 -11.61 13.04
CA SER A 226 5.58 -12.29 14.14
C SER A 226 4.98 -11.84 15.46
N GLY A 227 5.02 -12.71 16.46
CA GLY A 227 4.71 -12.33 17.84
C GLY A 227 5.75 -11.38 18.44
N ASP A 228 6.92 -11.23 17.82
CA ASP A 228 7.98 -10.31 18.25
C ASP A 228 7.82 -8.94 17.59
N LYS A 229 7.40 -7.96 18.39
CA LYS A 229 7.24 -6.56 17.95
C LYS A 229 8.55 -5.90 17.56
N THR A 230 9.68 -6.35 18.11
CA THR A 230 11.01 -5.83 17.74
C THR A 230 11.34 -6.24 16.31
N ALA A 231 11.09 -7.50 15.95
CA ALA A 231 11.28 -7.99 14.60
C ALA A 231 10.30 -7.31 13.61
N ASN A 232 9.03 -7.12 14.00
CA ASN A 232 8.06 -6.39 13.16
C ASN A 232 8.48 -4.94 12.91
N ARG A 233 9.04 -4.26 13.92
CA ARG A 233 9.56 -2.91 13.75
C ARG A 233 10.80 -2.88 12.84
N ALA A 234 11.70 -3.85 13.02
CA ALA A 234 12.88 -3.99 12.19
C ALA A 234 12.51 -4.18 10.71
N ASP A 235 11.51 -5.02 10.42
CA ASP A 235 10.94 -5.19 9.07
C ASP A 235 10.48 -3.87 8.46
N LEU A 236 9.64 -3.12 9.15
CA LEU A 236 9.14 -1.82 8.68
C LEU A 236 10.25 -0.77 8.53
N GLU A 237 11.25 -0.77 9.42
CA GLU A 237 12.44 0.08 9.30
C GLU A 237 13.25 -0.29 8.05
N GLY A 238 13.42 -1.58 7.75
CA GLY A 238 14.07 -2.05 6.53
C GLY A 238 13.35 -1.63 5.26
N MET A 239 12.01 -1.72 5.25
CA MET A 239 11.18 -1.20 4.14
C MET A 239 11.37 0.31 3.96
N THR A 240 11.28 1.05 5.07
CA THR A 240 11.42 2.51 5.10
C THR A 240 12.78 2.94 4.58
N ASP A 241 13.84 2.29 5.03
CA ASP A 241 15.22 2.64 4.67
C ASP A 241 15.50 2.30 3.20
N PHE A 242 14.92 1.23 2.66
CA PHE A 242 14.98 0.97 1.22
C PHE A 242 14.30 2.10 0.41
N PHE A 243 13.05 2.45 0.73
CA PHE A 243 12.32 3.47 -0.01
C PHE A 243 13.01 4.84 0.07
N HIS A 244 13.52 5.22 1.24
CA HIS A 244 14.36 6.42 1.38
C HIS A 244 15.65 6.32 0.55
N SER A 245 16.26 5.14 0.42
CA SER A 245 17.49 4.95 -0.35
C SER A 245 17.33 5.20 -1.85
N ILE A 246 16.10 5.06 -2.37
CA ILE A 246 15.78 5.38 -3.77
C ILE A 246 15.26 6.81 -3.96
N GLY A 247 15.02 7.54 -2.86
CA GLY A 247 14.50 8.92 -2.89
C GLY A 247 12.99 9.03 -2.66
N ALA A 248 12.30 7.90 -2.49
CA ALA A 248 10.86 7.87 -2.25
C ALA A 248 10.49 8.40 -0.86
N ARG A 249 9.25 8.85 -0.73
CA ARG A 249 8.67 9.21 0.57
C ARG A 249 7.95 8.01 1.17
N VAL A 250 7.91 7.92 2.50
CA VAL A 250 7.27 6.81 3.22
C VAL A 250 6.27 7.34 4.24
N GLY A 251 5.17 6.62 4.43
CA GLY A 251 4.19 6.84 5.49
C GLY A 251 3.70 5.53 6.06
N ILE A 252 2.96 5.60 7.17
CA ILE A 252 2.44 4.43 7.88
C ILE A 252 0.90 4.46 7.87
N TYR A 253 0.29 3.35 7.46
CA TYR A 253 -1.14 3.11 7.57
C TYR A 253 -1.45 2.08 8.65
N SER A 254 -2.36 2.41 9.57
CA SER A 254 -2.91 1.48 10.55
C SER A 254 -4.08 2.10 11.33
N THR A 255 -4.63 1.35 12.28
CA THR A 255 -5.32 1.93 13.44
C THR A 255 -4.38 1.94 14.65
N GLY A 256 -4.62 2.81 15.64
CA GLY A 256 -3.83 2.81 16.88
C GLY A 256 -3.85 1.46 17.63
N SER A 257 -4.96 0.71 17.54
CA SER A 257 -5.07 -0.61 18.16
C SER A 257 -4.21 -1.65 17.45
N GLN A 258 -4.30 -1.72 16.11
CA GLN A 258 -3.53 -2.66 15.30
C GLN A 258 -2.03 -2.37 15.44
N TRP A 259 -1.63 -1.09 15.35
CA TRP A 259 -0.26 -0.65 15.57
C TRP A 259 0.29 -1.04 16.96
N GLY A 260 -0.51 -0.80 18.01
CA GLY A 260 -0.14 -1.18 19.38
C GLY A 260 0.05 -2.69 19.54
N GLN A 261 -0.73 -3.50 18.82
CA GLN A 261 -0.61 -4.95 18.81
C GLN A 261 0.62 -5.43 18.04
N ILE A 262 0.90 -4.86 16.87
CA ILE A 262 1.90 -5.36 15.91
C ILE A 262 3.30 -4.79 16.18
N VAL A 263 3.41 -3.48 16.37
CA VAL A 263 4.70 -2.74 16.41
C VAL A 263 5.00 -2.20 17.81
N GLY A 264 3.98 -1.71 18.50
CA GLY A 264 4.11 -1.08 19.81
C GLY A 264 4.82 0.28 19.76
N GLN A 265 5.58 0.60 20.82
CA GLN A 265 6.27 1.88 20.93
C GLN A 265 7.45 1.97 19.96
N VAL A 266 7.61 3.13 19.32
CA VAL A 266 8.75 3.43 18.43
C VAL A 266 9.60 4.51 19.08
N ASP A 267 10.89 4.21 19.24
CA ASP A 267 11.86 5.13 19.83
C ASP A 267 12.28 6.21 18.83
N SER A 268 12.75 7.36 19.34
CA SER A 268 13.13 8.52 18.52
C SER A 268 14.32 8.30 17.59
N GLY A 269 15.05 7.19 17.74
CA GLY A 269 16.15 6.80 16.85
C GLY A 269 15.72 5.97 15.64
N SER A 270 14.46 5.51 15.61
CA SER A 270 13.91 4.70 14.52
C SER A 270 13.60 5.55 13.28
N SER A 271 13.81 5.01 12.08
CA SER A 271 13.40 5.65 10.82
C SER A 271 11.88 5.78 10.68
N LEU A 272 11.10 5.06 11.51
CA LEU A 272 9.63 5.17 11.58
C LEU A 272 9.15 6.36 12.41
N TYR A 273 9.99 6.90 13.29
CA TYR A 273 9.55 7.79 14.38
C TYR A 273 8.85 9.06 13.90
N GLY A 274 9.33 9.63 12.80
CA GLY A 274 8.82 10.88 12.23
C GLY A 274 7.89 10.71 11.03
N LEU A 275 7.55 9.47 10.65
CA LEU A 275 6.78 9.23 9.43
C LEU A 275 5.34 9.79 9.54
N PRO A 276 4.78 10.28 8.43
CA PRO A 276 3.37 10.64 8.37
C PRO A 276 2.48 9.43 8.65
N THR A 277 1.36 9.68 9.32
CA THR A 277 0.34 8.70 9.66
C THR A 277 -0.88 8.87 8.75
N TRP A 278 -1.30 7.76 8.15
CA TRP A 278 -2.62 7.55 7.56
C TRP A 278 -3.44 6.70 8.54
N LEU A 279 -4.40 7.33 9.21
CA LEU A 279 -5.13 6.70 10.33
C LEU A 279 -6.47 6.14 9.88
N ALA A 280 -6.65 4.82 10.01
CA ALA A 280 -7.90 4.14 9.71
C ALA A 280 -8.90 4.19 10.87
N GLY A 281 -10.14 3.77 10.59
CA GLY A 281 -11.14 3.41 11.59
C GLY A 281 -12.36 4.32 11.71
N ALA A 282 -12.47 5.36 10.87
CA ALA A 282 -13.70 6.13 10.79
C ALA A 282 -14.78 5.40 9.95
N ARG A 283 -16.05 5.72 10.21
CA ARG A 283 -17.20 5.17 9.47
C ARG A 283 -17.95 6.24 8.67
N THR A 284 -17.55 7.50 8.81
CA THR A 284 -18.18 8.65 8.18
C THR A 284 -17.10 9.68 7.88
N VAL A 285 -17.37 10.54 6.89
CA VAL A 285 -16.47 11.67 6.55
C VAL A 285 -16.25 12.60 7.73
N THR A 286 -17.26 12.83 8.57
CA THR A 286 -17.12 13.64 9.78
C THR A 286 -16.17 12.97 10.78
N GLY A 287 -16.29 11.66 10.97
CA GLY A 287 -15.38 10.91 11.83
C GLY A 287 -13.94 10.90 11.30
N ALA A 288 -13.75 10.82 9.99
CA ALA A 288 -12.43 10.92 9.36
C ALA A 288 -11.80 12.30 9.62
N LYS A 289 -12.58 13.37 9.39
CA LYS A 289 -12.16 14.74 9.71
C LYS A 289 -11.79 14.90 11.20
N ASP A 290 -12.58 14.36 12.11
CA ASP A 290 -12.31 14.43 13.55
C ASP A 290 -11.02 13.66 13.91
N ASN A 291 -10.76 12.53 13.24
CA ASN A 291 -9.55 11.73 13.40
C ASN A 291 -8.26 12.46 13.00
N CYS A 292 -8.33 13.55 12.20
CA CYS A 292 -7.16 14.38 11.92
C CYS A 292 -6.52 14.97 13.19
N ALA A 293 -7.30 15.12 14.28
CA ALA A 293 -6.81 15.59 15.57
C ALA A 293 -6.36 14.46 16.52
N ALA A 294 -6.46 13.20 16.08
CA ALA A 294 -6.04 12.06 16.89
C ALA A 294 -4.51 12.00 17.04
N ALA A 295 -4.06 11.19 18.00
CA ALA A 295 -2.65 10.90 18.14
C ALA A 295 -2.14 10.12 16.89
N PRO A 296 -0.96 10.47 16.35
CA PRO A 296 -0.30 9.69 15.31
C PRO A 296 0.12 8.30 15.80
N LEU A 297 0.47 7.40 14.88
CA LEU A 297 0.91 6.03 15.20
C LEU A 297 2.26 6.02 15.93
N THR A 298 3.13 6.99 15.63
CA THR A 298 4.43 7.18 16.28
C THR A 298 4.48 8.55 16.94
N ALA A 299 5.18 8.67 18.07
CA ALA A 299 5.16 9.91 18.87
C ALA A 299 5.80 11.13 18.16
N GLY A 300 6.65 10.91 17.16
CA GLY A 300 7.23 11.96 16.33
C GLY A 300 6.46 12.25 15.03
N GLY A 301 5.45 11.44 14.71
CA GLY A 301 4.68 11.53 13.48
C GLY A 301 3.58 12.60 13.54
N LYS A 302 2.80 12.67 12.45
CA LYS A 302 1.58 13.48 12.36
C LYS A 302 0.53 12.75 11.54
N VAL A 303 -0.74 12.83 11.95
CA VAL A 303 -1.85 12.38 11.12
C VAL A 303 -1.99 13.37 9.97
N VAL A 304 -1.69 12.90 8.75
CA VAL A 304 -1.84 13.70 7.52
C VAL A 304 -2.98 13.21 6.66
N LEU A 305 -3.47 11.99 6.92
CA LEU A 305 -4.53 11.34 6.18
C LEU A 305 -5.38 10.47 7.11
N THR A 306 -6.66 10.35 6.84
CA THR A 306 -7.57 9.47 7.60
C THR A 306 -8.52 8.73 6.66
N GLN A 307 -8.82 7.48 6.98
CA GLN A 307 -9.68 6.63 6.14
C GLN A 307 -11.06 6.44 6.78
N PHE A 308 -12.10 6.41 5.96
CA PHE A 308 -13.42 5.90 6.30
C PHE A 308 -14.03 5.06 5.18
N VAL A 309 -14.82 4.06 5.57
CA VAL A 309 -15.53 3.21 4.61
C VAL A 309 -16.92 3.76 4.35
N SER A 310 -17.31 3.89 3.08
CA SER A 310 -18.66 4.28 2.69
C SER A 310 -19.09 3.61 1.39
N LYS A 311 -20.33 3.12 1.33
CA LYS A 311 -20.91 2.51 0.12
C LYS A 311 -20.05 1.41 -0.54
N GLY A 312 -19.24 0.70 0.24
CA GLY A 312 -18.37 -0.39 -0.27
C GLY A 312 -17.05 0.06 -0.88
N PHE A 313 -16.65 1.32 -0.66
CA PHE A 313 -15.33 1.84 -1.01
C PHE A 313 -14.67 2.49 0.20
N ASP A 314 -13.34 2.50 0.15
CA ASP A 314 -12.49 3.19 1.10
C ASP A 314 -12.27 4.61 0.58
N TYR A 315 -12.56 5.58 1.45
CA TYR A 315 -12.43 7.01 1.17
C TYR A 315 -11.46 7.63 2.15
N ASP A 316 -10.71 8.60 1.65
CA ASP A 316 -9.70 9.29 2.43
C ASP A 316 -9.98 10.77 2.57
N TYR A 317 -9.77 11.26 3.79
CA TYR A 317 -9.86 12.66 4.15
C TYR A 317 -8.47 13.21 4.46
N SER A 318 -8.05 14.22 3.70
CA SER A 318 -6.78 14.92 3.91
C SER A 318 -6.81 15.79 5.17
N CYS A 319 -5.73 15.74 5.96
CA CYS A 319 -5.55 16.55 7.17
C CYS A 319 -4.56 17.71 7.02
N ILE A 320 -4.13 18.01 5.78
CA ILE A 320 -3.12 19.04 5.45
C ILE A 320 -3.64 20.08 4.46
#